data_AF-A0A202DY19-F1
#
_entry.id   AF-A0A202DY19-F1
#
_cell.length_a   1.000
_cell.length_b   1.000
_cell.length_c   1.000
_cell.angle_alpha   90.00
_cell.angle_beta   90.00
_cell.angle_gamma   90.00
#
_symmetry.space_group_name_H-M   'P 1'
#
loop_
_entity.id
_entity.type
_entity.pdbx_description
1 polymer ?
#
loop_
_entity_poly.entity_id
_entity_poly.type
_entity_poly.pdbx_seq_one_letter_code
_entity_poly.pdbx_strand_id
1 'polypeptide(L)'
;MNEPKDATHNQEDDLPFNGPSEWYPYRCRACTYKELVEDLFIDTFPPDGPGNCPIMYCPECGGDFIRDTSKGTTMSTTDPNNMIDL
;
A
#
# COMPACT_ATOMS: atom_id res chain seq x y z
N MET A 1 -52.65 -13.32 9.52
CA MET A 1 -51.67 -12.94 8.49
C MET A 1 -50.63 -12.09 9.18
N ASN A 2 -49.48 -12.67 9.52
CA ASN A 2 -48.35 -11.93 10.08
C ASN A 2 -47.14 -12.33 9.24
N GLU A 3 -46.80 -11.48 8.26
CA GLU A 3 -45.59 -11.59 7.47
C GLU A 3 -44.40 -11.13 8.33
N PRO A 4 -43.33 -11.94 8.50
CA PRO A 4 -42.06 -11.42 8.97
C PRO A 4 -41.41 -10.65 7.81
N LYS A 5 -41.14 -9.38 8.07
CA LYS A 5 -40.51 -8.44 7.14
C LYS A 5 -39.03 -8.79 7.09
N ASP A 6 -38.67 -9.53 6.04
CA ASP A 6 -37.29 -9.73 5.64
C ASP A 6 -36.62 -8.40 5.29
N ALA A 7 -35.28 -8.42 5.32
CA ALA A 7 -34.36 -7.38 4.85
C ALA A 7 -34.19 -6.13 5.71
N THR A 8 -33.33 -6.23 6.71
CA THR A 8 -32.36 -5.14 6.97
C THR A 8 -31.02 -5.60 6.41
N HIS A 9 -30.87 -5.46 5.10
CA HIS A 9 -29.56 -5.41 4.45
C HIS A 9 -28.90 -4.13 4.97
N ASN A 10 -28.03 -4.27 5.97
CA ASN A 10 -27.23 -3.15 6.46
C ASN A 10 -26.39 -2.66 5.29
N GLN A 11 -26.67 -1.42 4.88
CA GLN A 11 -25.91 -0.70 3.87
C GLN A 11 -24.44 -0.80 4.22
N GLU A 12 -23.70 -1.38 3.29
CA GLU A 12 -22.25 -1.42 3.26
C GLU A 12 -21.80 0.04 3.35
N ASP A 13 -21.22 0.43 4.48
CA ASP A 13 -20.51 1.68 4.64
C ASP A 13 -19.40 1.71 3.58
N ASP A 14 -19.71 2.33 2.43
CA ASP A 14 -18.76 2.83 1.45
C ASP A 14 -17.83 3.80 2.19
N LEU A 15 -16.82 3.24 2.87
CA LEU A 15 -15.70 4.01 3.39
C LEU A 15 -15.02 4.61 2.17
N PRO A 16 -15.02 5.95 1.98
CA PRO A 16 -14.32 6.53 0.85
C PRO A 16 -12.82 6.32 1.11
N PHE A 17 -12.24 5.27 0.54
CA PHE A 17 -10.80 5.05 0.41
C PHE A 17 -10.19 6.07 -0.58
N ASN A 18 -10.68 7.31 -0.58
CA ASN A 18 -10.32 8.39 -1.51
C ASN A 18 -9.31 9.37 -0.89
N GLY A 19 -8.58 8.95 0.15
CA GLY A 19 -7.40 9.67 0.61
C GLY A 19 -6.24 9.48 -0.37
N PRO A 20 -5.31 10.45 -0.50
CA PRO A 20 -4.11 10.22 -1.29
C PRO A 20 -3.33 9.04 -0.69
N SER A 21 -3.17 7.95 -1.45
CA SER A 21 -2.26 6.88 -1.05
C SER A 21 -0.84 7.41 -1.05
N GLU A 22 -0.12 7.22 0.06
CA GLU A 22 1.30 7.50 0.11
C GLU A 22 2.07 6.29 -0.44
N TRP A 23 3.04 6.56 -1.31
CA TRP A 23 3.87 5.53 -1.91
C TRP A 23 5.34 5.75 -1.56
N TYR A 24 5.97 4.68 -1.12
CA TYR A 24 7.33 4.67 -0.62
C TYR A 24 8.24 3.90 -1.56
N PRO A 25 9.38 4.47 -2.00
CA PRO A 25 10.31 3.77 -2.85
C PRO A 25 11.02 2.68 -2.05
N TYR A 26 10.99 1.45 -2.55
CA TYR A 26 11.77 0.32 -2.05
C TYR A 26 12.80 -0.14 -3.07
N ARG A 27 13.89 -0.70 -2.55
CA ARG A 27 14.99 -1.23 -3.34
C ARG A 27 15.52 -2.53 -2.73
N CYS A 28 15.69 -3.54 -3.58
CA CYS A 28 16.33 -4.78 -3.21
C CYS A 28 17.84 -4.58 -3.12
N ARG A 29 18.44 -5.04 -2.02
CA ARG A 29 19.91 -4.96 -1.85
C ARG A 29 20.67 -5.97 -2.69
N ALA A 30 20.05 -7.08 -3.08
CA ALA A 30 20.69 -8.18 -3.79
C ALA A 30 20.61 -8.02 -5.32
N CYS A 31 19.41 -7.90 -5.88
CA CYS A 31 19.19 -7.83 -7.33
C CYS A 31 18.96 -6.41 -7.86
N THR A 32 18.93 -5.41 -6.98
CA THR A 32 18.71 -3.98 -7.31
C THR A 32 17.33 -3.62 -7.86
N TYR A 33 16.38 -4.56 -7.86
CA TYR A 33 14.96 -4.32 -8.14
C TYR A 33 14.40 -3.14 -7.33
N LYS A 34 13.51 -2.35 -7.94
CA LYS A 34 12.92 -1.16 -7.34
C LYS A 34 11.43 -1.13 -7.62
N GLU A 35 10.65 -0.76 -6.61
CA GLU A 35 9.20 -0.62 -6.72
C GLU A 35 8.71 0.44 -5.74
N LEU A 36 7.52 0.98 -5.99
CA LEU A 36 6.81 1.82 -5.04
C LEU A 36 5.86 0.94 -4.23
N VAL A 37 5.91 1.06 -2.92
CA VAL A 37 5.06 0.30 -2.00
C VAL A 37 4.12 1.25 -1.30
N GLU A 38 2.84 0.91 -1.29
CA GLU A 38 1.80 1.71 -0.67
C GLU A 38 1.89 1.67 0.86
N ASP A 39 1.58 2.79 1.50
CA ASP A 39 1.59 2.97 2.95
C ASP A 39 0.69 1.97 3.70
N LEU A 40 -0.43 1.57 3.08
CA LEU A 40 -1.32 0.56 3.66
C LEU A 40 -0.61 -0.77 3.97
N PHE A 41 0.36 -1.15 3.13
CA PHE A 41 1.19 -2.32 3.41
C PHE A 41 2.20 -2.03 4.53
N ILE A 42 2.71 -0.81 4.64
CA ILE A 42 3.72 -0.41 5.64
C ILE A 42 3.16 -0.49 7.06
N ASP A 43 1.93 -0.01 7.28
CA ASP A 43 1.29 -0.03 8.60
C ASP A 43 0.99 -1.44 9.14
N THR A 44 0.92 -2.43 8.26
CA THR A 44 0.57 -3.81 8.63
C THR A 44 1.78 -4.59 9.19
N PHE A 45 3.01 -4.15 8.92
CA PHE A 45 4.23 -4.87 9.29
C PHE A 45 5.07 -4.10 10.32
N PRO A 46 5.86 -4.81 11.16
CA PRO A 46 6.77 -4.16 12.10
C PRO A 46 7.75 -3.21 11.37
N PRO A 47 8.00 -2.00 11.90
CA PRO A 47 8.86 -1.00 11.26
C PRO A 47 10.36 -1.27 11.51
N ASP A 48 10.80 -2.50 11.24
CA ASP A 48 12.16 -2.97 11.53
C ASP A 48 13.21 -2.46 10.53
N GLY A 49 12.78 -1.73 9.50
CA GLY A 49 13.61 -1.23 8.42
C GLY A 49 13.90 0.27 8.47
N PRO A 50 14.69 0.78 7.50
CA PRO A 50 15.06 2.17 7.44
C PRO A 50 13.86 3.08 7.19
N GLY A 51 13.84 4.24 7.86
CA GLY A 51 12.77 5.22 7.71
C GLY A 51 11.45 4.81 8.38
N ASN A 52 11.52 3.96 9.42
CA ASN A 52 10.35 3.44 10.15
C ASN A 52 9.37 2.67 9.24
N CYS A 53 9.91 1.98 8.25
CA CYS A 53 9.17 1.17 7.30
C CYS A 53 9.63 -0.29 7.40
N PRO A 54 8.78 -1.27 7.08
CA PRO A 54 9.13 -2.68 7.23
C PRO A 54 10.26 -3.10 6.29
N ILE A 55 10.95 -4.18 6.67
CA ILE A 55 11.80 -4.94 5.76
C ILE A 55 10.91 -6.01 5.12
N MET A 56 10.84 -6.01 3.80
CA MET A 56 10.07 -7.00 3.03
C MET A 56 11.00 -7.92 2.24
N TYR A 57 10.44 -8.97 1.65
CA TYR A 57 11.17 -9.84 0.74
C TYR A 57 11.02 -9.35 -0.70
N CYS A 58 12.13 -9.33 -1.44
CA CYS A 58 12.12 -8.96 -2.85
C CYS A 58 11.38 -10.02 -3.68
N PRO A 59 10.39 -9.63 -4.51
CA PRO A 59 9.63 -10.59 -5.32
C PRO A 59 10.50 -11.29 -6.38
N GLU A 60 11.59 -10.65 -6.82
CA GLU A 60 12.47 -11.19 -7.87
C GLU A 60 13.49 -12.21 -7.36
N CYS A 61 14.02 -12.02 -6.14
CA CYS A 61 15.16 -12.81 -5.67
C CYS A 61 15.07 -13.28 -4.21
N GLY A 62 13.99 -12.94 -3.49
CA GLY A 62 13.79 -13.29 -2.08
C GLY A 62 14.73 -12.61 -1.08
N GLY A 63 15.57 -11.68 -1.52
CA GLY A 63 16.48 -10.93 -0.65
C GLY A 63 15.82 -9.72 0.02
N ASP A 64 16.56 -9.04 0.89
CA ASP A 64 16.05 -7.88 1.63
C ASP A 64 15.60 -6.74 0.69
N PHE A 65 14.33 -6.40 0.80
CA PHE A 65 13.67 -5.30 0.11
C PHE A 65 13.37 -4.20 1.13
N ILE A 66 14.10 -3.10 1.04
CA ILE A 66 14.08 -2.02 2.05
C ILE A 66 13.72 -0.68 1.41
N ARG A 67 13.14 0.22 2.21
CA ARG A 67 12.88 1.59 1.77
C ARG A 67 14.17 2.28 1.33
N ASP A 68 14.16 2.85 0.14
CA ASP A 68 15.24 3.65 -0.42
C ASP A 68 15.12 5.09 0.04
N THR A 69 15.85 5.46 1.09
CA THR A 69 15.88 6.83 1.64
C THR A 69 16.87 7.76 0.92
N SER A 70 17.52 7.29 -0.16
CA SER A 70 18.53 8.08 -0.87
C SER A 70 17.94 9.26 -1.67
N LYS A 71 16.66 9.14 -2.06
CA LYS A 71 15.89 10.24 -2.62
C LYS A 71 14.96 10.75 -1.53
N GLY A 72 15.32 11.86 -0.90
CA GLY A 72 14.40 12.56 -0.01
C GLY A 72 13.10 12.88 -0.77
N THR A 73 11.98 12.72 -0.07
CA THR A 73 10.59 13.00 -0.49
C THR A 73 9.79 11.77 -0.91
N THR A 74 8.82 11.44 -0.06
CA THR A 74 7.66 10.59 -0.32
C THR A 74 6.93 11.10 -1.57
N MET A 75 6.56 10.21 -2.49
CA MET A 75 5.72 10.60 -3.62
C MET A 75 4.26 10.44 -3.16
N SER A 76 3.65 11.52 -2.69
CA SER A 76 2.19 11.63 -2.60
C SER A 76 1.63 11.78 -4.01
N THR A 77 1.65 10.69 -4.76
CA THR A 77 1.13 10.64 -6.12
C THR A 77 0.14 9.49 -6.20
N THR A 78 -1.05 9.80 -6.68
CA THR A 78 -2.06 8.82 -7.13
C THR A 78 -1.37 7.68 -7.87
N ASP A 79 -1.80 6.44 -7.58
CA ASP A 79 -1.30 5.19 -8.15
C ASP A 79 -0.75 5.36 -9.60
N PRO A 80 0.53 5.04 -9.86
CA PRO A 80 1.16 5.27 -11.18
C PRO A 80 0.56 4.43 -12.32
N ASN A 81 -0.31 3.46 -12.03
CA ASN A 81 -1.08 2.68 -12.99
C ASN A 81 -2.54 3.15 -13.12
N ASN A 82 -3.03 4.07 -12.29
CA ASN A 82 -4.39 4.58 -12.35
C ASN A 82 -4.49 5.84 -13.22
N MET A 83 -3.93 5.80 -14.43
CA MET A 83 -4.31 6.73 -15.50
C MET A 83 -5.60 6.20 -16.14
N ILE A 84 -6.74 6.46 -15.49
CA ILE A 84 -8.02 6.41 -16.19
C ILE A 84 -8.10 7.71 -17.00
N ASP A 85 -7.78 7.61 -18.30
CA ASP A 85 -8.08 8.64 -19.30
C ASP A 85 -9.61 8.81 -19.31
N LEU A 86 -10.08 9.98 -18.85
CA LEU A 86 -11.49 10.39 -18.83
C LEU A 86 -11.98 10.79 -20.22
#